data_AF-A0A1X1EDQ5-F1
#
_entry.id   AF-A0A1X1EDQ5-F1
#
_cell.length_a   1.000
_cell.length_b   1.000
_cell.length_c   1.000
_cell.angle_alpha   90.00
_cell.angle_beta   90.00
_cell.angle_gamma   90.00
#
_symmetry.space_group_name_H-M   'P 1'
#
loop_
_entity.id
_entity.type
_entity.pdbx_description
1 polymer ?
#
loop_
_entity_poly.entity_id
_entity_poly.type
_entity_poly.pdbx_seq_one_letter_code
_entity_poly.pdbx_strand_id
1 'polypeptide(L)' 'MKNKKVRLAHIYRGKEFIGHGIVIDSELLSQQLSSTIDTDAARRSAITAVFNLDAEMNENSVKIDVNDIKYQ' A
#
# COMPACT_ATOMS: atom_id res chain seq x y z
N MET A 1 -2.24 12.55 -15.19
CA MET A 1 -2.24 12.25 -13.73
C MET A 1 -0.80 12.00 -13.28
N LYS A 2 -0.29 12.68 -12.23
CA LYS A 2 0.91 12.16 -11.55
C LYS A 2 0.45 11.05 -10.61
N ASN A 3 0.28 9.86 -11.16
CA ASN A 3 0.07 8.67 -10.35
C ASN A 3 1.37 8.25 -9.73
N LYS A 4 1.37 8.11 -8.40
CA LYS A 4 2.49 7.45 -7.76
C LYS A 4 2.36 5.95 -8.02
N LYS A 5 3.45 5.36 -8.50
CA LYS A 5 3.49 3.93 -8.79
C LYS A 5 3.69 3.17 -7.48
N VAL A 6 2.70 2.37 -7.11
CA VAL A 6 2.84 1.42 -6.01
C VAL A 6 3.85 0.34 -6.40
N ARG A 7 4.71 -0.04 -5.44
CA ARG A 7 5.64 -1.17 -5.55
C ARG A 7 5.55 -2.07 -4.33
N LEU A 8 5.76 -3.36 -4.55
CA LEU A 8 5.89 -4.36 -3.49
C LEU A 8 7.30 -4.28 -2.90
N ALA A 9 7.40 -4.22 -1.57
CA ALA A 9 8.65 -4.34 -0.84
C ALA A 9 8.73 -5.68 -0.12
N HIS A 10 9.91 -6.29 -0.12
CA HIS A 10 10.24 -7.39 0.77
C HIS A 10 10.85 -6.80 2.03
N ILE A 11 10.25 -7.09 3.19
CA ILE A 11 10.67 -6.58 4.48
C ILE A 11 11.54 -7.63 5.16
N TYR A 12 12.70 -7.21 5.64
CA TYR A 12 13.66 -8.07 6.33
C TYR A 12 13.99 -7.53 7.73
N ARG A 13 14.20 -8.43 8.68
CA ARG A 13 14.85 -8.14 9.97
C ARG A 13 16.23 -8.77 9.96
N GLY A 14 17.26 -7.96 9.72
CA GLY A 14 18.60 -8.47 9.43
C GLY A 14 18.57 -9.26 8.11
N LYS A 15 18.81 -10.59 8.19
CA LYS A 15 18.75 -11.49 7.03
C LYS A 15 17.42 -12.25 6.92
N GLU A 16 16.56 -12.15 7.91
CA GLU A 16 15.30 -12.89 7.98
C GLU A 16 14.20 -12.15 7.22
N PHE A 17 13.53 -12.83 6.30
CA PHE A 17 12.35 -12.31 5.61
C PHE A 17 11.15 -12.35 6.55
N ILE A 18 10.49 -11.21 6.76
CA ILE A 18 9.37 -11.10 7.71
C ILE A 18 8.04 -10.70 7.07
N GLY A 19 8.02 -10.44 5.77
CA GLY A 19 6.77 -10.19 5.04
C GLY A 19 6.89 -9.12 3.97
N HIS A 20 5.74 -8.63 3.52
CA HIS A 20 5.64 -7.71 2.40
C HIS A 20 5.12 -6.34 2.82
N GLY A 21 5.59 -5.29 2.16
CA GLY A 21 5.15 -3.91 2.37
C GLY A 21 4.73 -3.21 1.08
N ILE A 22 3.92 -2.15 1.21
CA ILE A 22 3.56 -1.28 0.09
C ILE A 22 4.44 -0.04 0.10
N VAL A 23 5.15 0.21 -1.01
CA VAL A 23 6.04 1.37 -1.19
C VAL A 23 5.48 2.33 -2.23
N ILE A 24 5.57 3.62 -1.93
CA ILE A 24 5.22 4.74 -2.81
C ILE A 24 6.40 5.72 -2.81
N ASP A 25 6.88 6.13 -3.99
CA ASP A 25 8.03 7.05 -4.14
C ASP A 25 9.31 6.63 -3.38
N SER A 26 9.50 5.32 -3.19
CA SER A 26 10.62 4.72 -2.43
C SER A 26 10.49 4.81 -0.90
N GLU A 27 9.34 5.25 -0.41
CA GLU A 27 8.98 5.24 1.00
C GLU A 27 7.97 4.12 1.29
N LEU A 28 8.21 3.38 2.38
CA LEU A 28 7.26 2.39 2.88
C LEU A 28 6.08 3.11 3.52
N LEU A 29 4.85 2.75 3.14
CA LEU A 29 3.66 3.28 3.79
C LEU A 29 3.67 2.88 5.26
N SER A 30 3.57 3.88 6.14
CA SER A 30 3.52 3.69 7.58
C SER A 30 2.26 2.95 8.02
N GLN A 31 2.27 2.43 9.24
CA GLN A 31 1.12 1.83 9.92
C GLN A 31 0.59 0.53 9.28
N GLN A 32 1.30 -0.07 8.34
CA GLN A 32 0.96 -1.39 7.83
C GLN A 32 1.15 -2.43 8.94
N LEU A 33 0.09 -3.14 9.30
CA LEU A 33 0.07 -4.17 10.33
C LEU A 33 0.36 -5.55 9.74
N SER A 34 -0.22 -5.83 8.58
CA SER A 34 -0.08 -7.14 7.93
C SER A 34 -0.30 -7.04 6.43
N SER A 35 0.16 -8.06 5.71
CA SER A 35 -0.08 -8.24 4.29
C SER A 35 -0.28 -9.71 3.93
N THR A 36 -1.21 -9.96 3.01
CA THR A 36 -1.46 -11.28 2.42
C THR A 36 -1.32 -11.14 0.91
N ILE A 37 -0.57 -12.04 0.28
CA ILE A 37 -0.48 -12.11 -1.17
C ILE A 37 -1.34 -13.28 -1.65
N ASP A 38 -2.30 -12.95 -2.52
CA ASP A 38 -3.06 -13.93 -3.28
C ASP A 38 -2.31 -14.24 -4.56
N THR A 39 -1.84 -15.48 -4.68
CA THR A 39 -1.20 -16.02 -5.88
C THR A 39 -2.03 -17.18 -6.42
N ASP A 40 -3.15 -16.86 -7.06
CA ASP A 40 -3.91 -17.80 -7.89
C ASP A 40 -3.28 -17.88 -9.29
N ALA A 41 -2.93 -19.08 -9.75
CA ALA A 41 -2.32 -19.32 -11.06
C ALA A 41 -3.21 -18.89 -12.25
N ALA A 42 -4.53 -18.81 -12.04
CA ALA A 42 -5.48 -18.35 -13.05
C ALA A 42 -5.67 -16.83 -13.05
N ARG A 43 -5.08 -16.09 -12.10
CA ARG A 43 -5.30 -14.66 -11.91
C ARG A 43 -3.99 -13.90 -11.77
N ARG A 44 -4.07 -12.59 -11.92
CA ARG A 44 -2.96 -11.71 -11.58
C ARG A 44 -2.79 -11.72 -10.06
N SER A 45 -1.55 -11.87 -9.60
CA SER A 45 -1.25 -11.80 -8.17
C SER A 45 -1.73 -10.47 -7.59
N ALA A 46 -2.32 -10.55 -6.41
CA ALA A 46 -2.84 -9.39 -5.69
C ALA A 46 -2.29 -9.37 -4.27
N ILE A 47 -2.17 -8.18 -3.69
CA ILE A 47 -1.81 -8.00 -2.28
C ILE A 47 -2.97 -7.30 -1.57
N THR A 48 -3.32 -7.84 -0.41
CA THR A 48 -4.17 -7.17 0.57
C THR A 48 -3.29 -6.75 1.72
N ALA A 49 -3.30 -5.46 2.07
CA ALA A 49 -2.57 -4.93 3.22
C ALA A 49 -3.56 -4.31 4.22
N VAL A 50 -3.36 -4.59 5.50
CA VAL A 50 -4.14 -3.99 6.59
C VAL A 50 -3.29 -2.90 7.22
N PHE A 51 -3.87 -1.71 7.34
CA PHE A 51 -3.26 -0.56 7.99
C PHE A 51 -4.00 -0.27 9.29
N ASN A 52 -3.24 0.09 10.32
CA ASN A 52 -3.82 0.74 11.47
C ASN A 52 -4.25 2.16 11.06
N LEU A 53 -5.40 2.60 11.53
CA LEU A 53 -5.82 4.00 11.44
C LEU A 53 -5.74 4.56 12.86
N ASP A 54 -4.91 5.57 13.06
CA ASP A 54 -4.96 6.36 14.28
C ASP A 54 -6.10 7.39 14.23
N ALA A 55 -6.38 8.01 15.38
CA ALA A 55 -7.45 9.00 15.51
C ALA A 55 -7.21 10.20 14.57
N GLU A 56 -5.97 10.62 14.36
CA GLU A 56 -5.63 11.74 13.49
C GLU A 56 -5.97 11.44 12.03
N MET A 57 -5.64 10.24 11.53
CA MET A 57 -5.98 9.80 10.17
C MET A 57 -7.48 9.66 9.96
N ASN A 58 -8.20 9.18 10.98
CA ASN A 58 -9.64 9.00 10.90
C ASN A 58 -10.40 10.33 10.93
N GLU A 59 -9.95 11.27 11.77
CA GLU A 59 -10.58 12.59 11.92
C GLU A 59 -10.20 13.56 10.79
N ASN A 60 -8.99 13.45 10.23
CA ASN A 60 -8.48 14.31 9.16
C ASN A 60 -8.42 13.61 7.79
N SER A 61 -9.51 12.95 7.41
CA SER A 61 -9.58 12.27 6.10
C SER A 61 -9.37 13.24 4.93
N VAL A 62 -8.52 12.86 3.97
CA VAL A 62 -8.32 13.64 2.74
C VAL A 62 -9.43 13.30 1.75
N LYS A 63 -10.26 14.29 1.41
CA LYS A 63 -11.26 14.15 0.35
C LYS A 63 -10.59 14.28 -1.03
N ILE A 64 -10.72 13.25 -1.85
CA ILE A 64 -10.33 13.25 -3.26
C ILE A 64 -11.60 13.14 -4.09
N ASP A 65 -11.95 14.18 -4.86
CA ASP A 65 -13.03 14.11 -5.84
C ASP A 65 -12.49 13.55 -7.16
N VAL A 66 -13.03 12.40 -7.58
CA VAL A 66 -12.59 11.73 -8.81
C VAL A 66 -12.96 12.49 -10.08
N ASN A 67 -13.96 13.38 -10.03
CA ASN A 67 -14.35 14.21 -11.17
C ASN A 67 -13.40 15.39 -11.37
N ASP A 68 -12.70 15.80 -10.32
CA ASP A 68 -11.63 16.80 -10.39
C ASP A 68 -10.31 16.18 -10.89
N ILE A 69 -10.26 14.85 -11.07
CA ILE A 69 -9.11 14.13 -11.63
C ILE A 69 -9.18 14.16 -13.15
N LYS A 70 -8.36 15.01 -13.77
CA LYS A 70 -8.18 14.99 -15.24
C LYS A 70 -7.33 13.78 -15.66
N TYR A 71 -7.92 12.89 -16.44
CA TYR A 71 -7.19 11.85 -17.17
C TYR A 71 -6.21 12.52 -18.14
N GLN A 72 -4.91 12.30 -17.93
CA GLN A 72 -3.86 12.52 -18.93
C GLN A 72 -3.17 11.18 -19.14
#